data_AF-A0A2X4SY97-F1
#
_entry.id   AF-A0A2X4SY97-F1
#
_cell.length_a   1.000
_cell.length_b   1.000
_cell.length_c   1.000
_cell.angle_alpha   90.00
_cell.angle_beta   90.00
_cell.angle_gamma   90.00
#
_symmetry.space_group_name_H-M   'P 1'
#
loop_
_entity.id
_entity.type
_entity.pdbx_description
1 polymer ?
#
loop_
_entity_poly.entity_id
_entity_poly.type
_entity_poly.pdbx_seq_one_letter_code
_entity_poly.pdbx_strand_id
1 'polypeptide(L)'
;MSTLTLVLTAAGSVLLLLFLVMKVRMHAFVALMVVSMGAGLFSGMPLDTIAATMEKGMGDTLGFLAIVVALGAMFGKILHEPARSIRLPLKCLNPSAITARTMAIGLAGLICALPGPTNGYISTP
;
A
#
# COMPACT_ATOMS: atom_id res chain seq x y z
N MET A 1 -3.00 -23.25 -31.46
CA MET A 1 -3.32 -23.55 -30.05
C MET A 1 -4.70 -22.97 -29.76
N SER A 2 -5.69 -23.80 -29.46
CA SER A 2 -7.08 -23.34 -29.30
C SER A 2 -7.21 -22.38 -28.12
N THR A 3 -7.96 -21.29 -28.28
CA THR A 3 -8.28 -20.31 -27.23
C THR A 3 -8.78 -20.96 -25.95
N LEU A 4 -9.51 -22.08 -26.07
CA LEU A 4 -9.99 -22.89 -24.96
C LEU A 4 -8.87 -23.38 -24.01
N THR A 5 -7.71 -23.81 -24.54
CA THR A 5 -6.59 -24.26 -23.71
C THR A 5 -5.92 -23.12 -22.94
N LEU A 6 -5.87 -21.90 -23.51
CA LEU A 6 -5.34 -20.71 -22.83
C LEU A 6 -6.26 -20.24 -21.71
N VAL A 7 -7.58 -20.29 -21.93
CA VAL A 7 -8.56 -19.88 -20.93
C VAL A 7 -8.59 -20.86 -19.74
N LEU A 8 -8.47 -22.16 -19.99
CA LEU A 8 -8.41 -23.19 -18.95
C LEU A 8 -7.13 -23.09 -18.09
N THR A 9 -5.96 -22.87 -18.70
CA THR A 9 -4.71 -22.68 -17.93
C THR A 9 -4.69 -21.36 -17.18
N ALA A 10 -5.22 -20.27 -17.76
CA ALA A 10 -5.36 -18.99 -17.07
C ALA A 10 -6.31 -19.09 -15.87
N ALA A 11 -7.49 -19.68 -16.04
CA ALA A 11 -8.46 -19.86 -14.96
C ALA A 11 -7.93 -20.78 -13.85
N GLY A 12 -7.23 -21.86 -14.22
CA GLY A 12 -6.59 -22.78 -13.28
C GLY A 12 -5.47 -22.11 -12.47
N SER A 13 -4.66 -21.27 -13.11
CA SER A 13 -3.61 -20.48 -12.45
C SER A 13 -4.19 -19.52 -11.41
N VAL A 14 -5.24 -18.76 -11.77
CA VAL A 14 -5.90 -17.82 -10.84
C VAL A 14 -6.53 -18.54 -9.65
N LEU A 15 -7.18 -19.68 -9.86
CA LEU A 15 -7.71 -20.50 -8.76
C LEU A 15 -6.60 -21.00 -7.83
N LEU A 16 -5.48 -21.47 -8.39
CA LEU A 16 -4.33 -21.95 -7.61
C LEU A 16 -3.70 -20.81 -6.79
N LEU A 17 -3.62 -19.62 -7.37
CA LEU A 17 -3.12 -18.39 -6.74
C LEU A 17 -3.95 -18.01 -5.53
N LEU A 18 -5.27 -17.99 -5.70
CA LEU A 18 -6.22 -17.66 -4.65
C LEU A 18 -6.19 -18.68 -3.51
N PHE A 19 -6.06 -19.97 -3.86
CA PHE A 19 -5.94 -21.05 -2.89
C PHE A 19 -4.65 -20.94 -2.06
N LEU A 20 -3.52 -20.61 -2.69
CA LEU A 20 -2.23 -20.48 -2.00
C LEU A 20 -2.21 -19.26 -1.05
N VAL A 21 -2.79 -18.13 -1.46
CA VAL A 21 -2.92 -16.92 -0.63
C VAL A 21 -3.80 -17.16 0.59
N MET A 22 -4.94 -17.84 0.44
CA MET A 22 -5.86 -18.11 1.56
C MET A 22 -5.29 -19.14 2.55
N LYS A 23 -4.56 -20.16 2.08
CA LYS A 23 -4.13 -21.28 2.92
C LYS A 23 -2.75 -21.08 3.57
N VAL A 24 -1.80 -20.40 2.92
CA VAL A 24 -0.39 -20.45 3.32
C VAL A 24 0.04 -19.30 4.26
N ARG A 25 -0.78 -18.24 4.44
CA ARG A 25 -0.50 -17.14 5.39
C ARG A 25 0.91 -16.53 5.26
N MET A 26 1.55 -16.64 4.09
CA MET A 26 2.82 -15.97 3.79
C MET A 26 2.56 -14.52 3.37
N HIS A 27 3.55 -13.63 3.60
CA HIS A 27 3.51 -12.24 3.14
C HIS A 27 3.03 -12.14 1.68
N ALA A 28 2.08 -11.24 1.41
CA ALA A 28 1.40 -11.11 0.12
C ALA A 28 2.37 -11.06 -1.08
N PHE A 29 3.51 -10.41 -0.91
CA PHE A 29 4.56 -10.32 -1.93
C PHE A 29 5.19 -11.67 -2.28
N VAL A 30 5.52 -12.48 -1.26
CA VAL A 30 6.13 -13.81 -1.46
C VAL A 30 5.12 -14.77 -2.11
N ALA A 31 3.86 -14.70 -1.70
CA ALA A 31 2.79 -15.50 -2.28
C ALA A 31 2.60 -15.18 -3.78
N LEU A 32 2.64 -13.90 -4.16
CA LEU A 32 2.55 -13.48 -5.57
C LEU A 32 3.75 -13.94 -6.40
N MET A 33 4.97 -13.91 -5.84
CA MET A 33 6.19 -14.34 -6.52
C MET A 33 6.15 -15.83 -6.87
N VAL A 34 5.81 -16.68 -5.89
CA VAL A 34 5.72 -18.13 -6.08
C VAL A 34 4.66 -18.50 -7.12
N VAL A 35 3.50 -17.85 -7.07
CA VAL A 35 2.44 -18.21 -8.01
C VAL A 35 2.70 -17.67 -9.40
N SER A 36 3.25 -16.46 -9.54
CA SER A 36 3.58 -15.95 -10.86
C SER A 36 4.70 -16.78 -11.52
N MET A 37 5.63 -17.35 -10.75
CA MET A 37 6.58 -18.37 -11.25
C MET A 37 5.86 -19.63 -11.72
N GLY A 38 4.90 -20.14 -10.94
CA GLY A 38 4.09 -21.30 -11.31
C GLY A 38 3.22 -21.06 -12.55
N ALA A 39 2.64 -19.86 -12.67
CA ALA A 39 1.83 -19.44 -13.81
C ALA A 39 2.66 -19.29 -15.09
N GLY A 40 3.87 -18.71 -14.98
CA GLY A 40 4.81 -18.59 -16.10
C GLY A 40 5.24 -19.94 -16.64
N LEU A 41 5.52 -20.89 -15.75
CA LEU A 41 5.87 -22.27 -16.13
C LEU A 41 4.73 -22.97 -16.87
N PHE A 42 3.48 -22.77 -16.44
CA PHE A 42 2.29 -23.30 -17.12
C PHE A 42 1.96 -22.59 -18.44
N SER A 43 2.37 -21.33 -18.59
CA SER A 43 2.13 -20.55 -19.82
C SER A 43 3.11 -20.89 -20.95
N GLY A 44 4.11 -21.74 -20.72
CA GLY A 44 5.07 -22.18 -21.74
C GLY A 44 6.05 -21.10 -22.20
N MET A 45 6.20 -20.01 -21.43
CA MET A 45 7.16 -18.95 -21.72
C MET A 45 8.59 -19.39 -21.35
N PRO A 46 9.63 -18.97 -22.10
CA PRO A 46 11.01 -19.24 -21.72
C PRO A 46 11.32 -18.61 -20.35
N LEU A 47 12.05 -19.35 -19.52
CA LEU A 47 12.40 -18.97 -18.14
C LEU A 47 13.02 -17.56 -18.05
N ASP A 48 13.85 -17.19 -19.02
CA ASP A 48 14.43 -15.84 -19.14
C ASP A 48 13.36 -14.74 -19.23
N THR A 49 12.32 -14.94 -20.04
CA THR A 49 11.26 -13.94 -20.18
C THR A 49 10.36 -13.85 -18.96
N ILE A 50 10.19 -14.95 -18.21
CA ILE A 50 9.44 -14.95 -16.95
C ILE A 50 10.22 -14.15 -15.90
N ALA A 51 11.51 -14.44 -15.72
CA ALA A 51 12.37 -13.71 -14.80
C ALA A 51 12.42 -12.21 -15.13
N ALA A 52 12.63 -11.85 -16.41
CA ALA A 52 12.72 -10.46 -16.83
C ALA A 52 11.39 -9.69 -16.66
N THR A 53 10.24 -10.32 -16.93
CA THR A 53 8.92 -9.69 -16.74
C THR A 53 8.58 -9.54 -15.26
N MET A 54 8.95 -10.52 -14.43
CA MET A 54 8.83 -10.42 -12.98
C MET A 54 9.68 -9.32 -12.40
N GLU A 55 10.97 -9.28 -12.74
CA GLU A 55 11.91 -8.28 -12.24
C GLU A 55 11.46 -6.88 -12.66
N LYS A 56 11.01 -6.70 -13.91
CA LYS A 56 10.47 -5.44 -14.40
C LYS A 56 9.18 -5.02 -13.67
N GLY A 57 8.19 -5.91 -13.54
CA GLY A 57 6.93 -5.58 -12.88
C GLY A 57 7.09 -5.31 -11.38
N MET A 58 7.95 -6.10 -10.73
CA MET A 58 8.27 -5.96 -9.31
C MET A 58 9.12 -4.72 -9.03
N GLY A 59 10.09 -4.41 -9.91
CA GLY A 59 10.92 -3.21 -9.81
C GLY A 59 10.11 -1.92 -10.02
N ASP A 60 9.15 -1.92 -10.94
CA ASP A 60 8.29 -0.76 -11.20
C ASP A 60 7.38 -0.45 -9.99
N THR A 61 6.71 -1.48 -9.47
CA THR A 61 5.85 -1.33 -8.28
C THR A 61 6.63 -1.05 -7.00
N LEU A 62 7.73 -1.76 -6.74
CA LEU A 62 8.57 -1.48 -5.57
C LEU A 62 9.25 -0.12 -5.67
N GLY A 63 9.64 0.34 -6.86
CA GLY A 63 10.21 1.67 -7.07
C GLY A 63 9.21 2.77 -6.72
N PHE A 64 7.98 2.67 -7.25
CA PHE A 64 6.90 3.61 -6.90
C PHE A 64 6.56 3.57 -5.40
N LEU A 65 6.35 2.37 -4.84
CA LEU A 65 6.01 2.21 -3.44
C LEU A 65 7.16 2.66 -2.51
N ALA A 66 8.41 2.43 -2.87
CA ALA A 66 9.56 2.87 -2.08
C ALA A 66 9.58 4.39 -1.96
N ILE A 67 9.31 5.11 -3.04
CA ILE A 67 9.25 6.58 -3.02
C ILE A 67 8.08 7.04 -2.14
N VAL A 68 6.87 6.52 -2.36
CA VAL A 68 5.69 6.92 -1.59
C VAL A 68 5.84 6.62 -0.10
N VAL A 69 6.37 5.45 0.25
CA VAL A 69 6.59 5.05 1.65
C VAL A 69 7.73 5.84 2.28
N ALA A 70 8.83 6.09 1.56
CA ALA A 70 9.94 6.90 2.06
C ALA A 70 9.52 8.35 2.33
N LEU A 71 8.77 8.95 1.40
CA LEU A 71 8.22 10.30 1.58
C LEU A 71 7.23 10.33 2.74
N GLY A 72 6.31 9.35 2.81
CA GLY A 72 5.36 9.22 3.92
C GLY A 72 6.04 9.08 5.28
N ALA A 73 7.13 8.31 5.36
CA ALA A 73 7.92 8.15 6.58
C ALA A 73 8.64 9.45 6.98
N MET A 74 9.21 10.19 6.01
CA MET A 74 9.81 11.50 6.27
C MET A 74 8.78 12.52 6.76
N PHE A 75 7.62 12.61 6.09
CA PHE A 75 6.53 13.48 6.53
C PHE A 75 6.00 13.09 7.90
N GLY A 76 5.84 11.80 8.18
CA GLY A 76 5.44 11.30 9.49
C GLY A 76 6.41 11.74 10.60
N LYS A 77 7.72 11.74 10.33
CA LYS A 77 8.74 12.26 11.24
C LYS A 77 8.62 13.78 11.45
N ILE A 78 8.56 14.55 10.35
CA ILE A 78 8.46 16.02 10.39
C ILE A 78 7.22 16.47 11.19
N LEU A 79 6.10 15.73 11.09
CA LEU A 79 4.86 15.99 11.84
C LEU A 79 4.96 15.60 13.33
N HIS A 80 5.91 14.76 13.71
CA HIS A 80 6.11 14.30 15.10
C HIS A 80 7.06 15.22 15.89
N GLU A 81 7.98 15.90 15.22
CA GLU A 81 8.92 16.85 15.83
C GLU A 81 8.34 18.18 16.44
N PRO A 82 7.16 18.73 16.06
CA PRO A 82 6.73 20.06 16.52
C PRO A 82 6.27 20.09 17.99
N ALA A 83 5.96 18.94 18.60
CA ALA A 83 5.47 18.87 19.98
C ALA A 83 6.54 19.20 21.05
N ARG A 84 7.83 19.17 20.70
CA ARG A 84 8.94 19.35 21.68
C ARG A 84 9.48 20.78 21.75
N SER A 85 9.27 21.63 20.74
CA SER A 85 9.76 23.02 20.77
C SER A 85 8.80 23.97 21.48
N ILE A 86 7.50 23.67 21.49
CA ILE A 86 6.49 24.41 22.24
C ILE A 86 6.47 23.92 23.70
N ARG A 87 7.54 24.24 24.45
CA ARG A 87 7.50 24.21 25.93
C ARG A 87 6.69 25.41 26.42
N LEU A 88 5.38 25.37 26.24
CA LEU A 88 4.47 26.18 27.04
C LEU A 88 4.41 25.55 28.43
N PRO A 89 4.62 26.29 29.54
CA PRO A 89 4.45 25.77 30.88
C PRO A 89 2.96 25.48 31.14
N LEU A 90 2.53 24.27 30.78
CA LEU A 90 1.14 23.82 30.90
C LEU A 90 0.82 23.51 32.37
N LYS A 91 0.42 24.55 33.10
CA LYS A 91 -0.38 24.43 34.33
C LYS A 91 -1.87 24.72 34.09
N CYS A 92 -2.29 24.94 32.84
CA CYS A 92 -3.63 25.47 32.52
C CYS A 92 -4.43 24.72 31.43
N LEU A 93 -4.11 23.47 31.07
CA LEU A 93 -4.96 22.71 30.13
C LEU A 93 -5.66 21.54 30.81
N ASN A 94 -6.99 21.63 30.86
CA ASN A 94 -7.89 20.57 31.32
C ASN A 94 -7.69 19.28 30.50
N PRO A 95 -7.67 18.09 31.14
CA PRO A 95 -7.39 16.81 30.48
C PRO A 95 -8.42 16.41 29.42
N SER A 96 -9.63 16.96 29.49
CA SER A 96 -10.78 16.63 28.63
C SER A 96 -10.61 17.03 27.15
N ALA A 97 -9.68 17.94 26.83
CA ALA A 97 -9.46 18.42 25.46
C ALA A 97 -8.53 17.53 24.62
N ILE A 98 -7.83 16.58 25.25
CA ILE A 98 -6.84 15.72 24.57
C ILE A 98 -7.56 14.65 23.74
N THR A 99 -8.59 14.01 24.30
CA THR A 99 -9.38 12.96 23.62
C THR A 99 -10.13 13.48 22.40
N ALA A 100 -10.70 14.70 22.47
CA ALA A 100 -11.37 15.32 21.33
C ALA A 100 -10.40 15.66 20.18
N ARG A 101 -9.16 16.05 20.49
CA ARG A 101 -8.11 16.31 19.49
C ARG A 101 -7.65 15.01 18.81
N THR A 102 -7.48 13.92 19.56
CA THR A 102 -7.13 12.62 18.99
C THR A 102 -8.20 12.12 18.01
N MET A 103 -9.49 12.34 18.33
CA MET A 103 -10.60 12.06 17.42
C MET A 103 -10.59 12.95 16.18
N ALA A 104 -10.27 14.24 16.30
CA ALA A 104 -10.20 15.17 15.17
C ALA A 104 -9.08 14.81 14.17
N ILE A 105 -7.93 14.33 14.65
CA ILE A 105 -6.83 13.89 13.79
C ILE A 105 -7.18 12.59 13.05
N GLY A 106 -7.90 11.67 13.71
CA GLY A 106 -8.43 10.46 13.08
C GLY A 106 -9.48 10.75 11.99
N LEU A 107 -10.39 11.70 12.24
CA LEU A 107 -11.38 12.16 11.26
C LEU A 107 -10.75 12.91 10.09
N ALA A 108 -9.76 13.77 10.34
CA ALA A 108 -9.01 14.44 9.29
C ALA A 108 -8.26 13.43 8.41
N GLY A 109 -7.67 12.39 8.99
CA GLY A 109 -7.03 11.30 8.25
C GLY A 109 -8.02 10.49 7.41
N LEU A 110 -9.22 10.21 7.93
CA LEU A 110 -10.29 9.53 7.20
C LEU A 110 -10.80 10.37 6.01
N ILE A 111 -10.97 11.67 6.20
CA ILE A 111 -11.42 12.60 5.16
C ILE A 111 -10.35 12.80 4.08
N CYS A 112 -9.08 12.89 4.45
CA CYS A 112 -7.98 13.05 3.48
C CYS A 112 -7.74 11.77 2.65
N ALA A 113 -8.11 10.59 3.16
CA ALA A 113 -8.02 9.32 2.45
C ALA A 113 -9.16 9.11 1.43
N LEU A 114 -10.25 9.89 1.51
CA LEU A 114 -11.36 9.89 0.57
C LEU A 114 -11.10 10.96 -0.52
N PRO A 115 -10.86 10.59 -1.80
CA PRO A 115 -10.65 11.58 -2.84
C PRO A 115 -11.99 12.21 -3.25
N GLY A 116 -12.25 13.45 -2.81
CA GLY A 116 -13.24 14.37 -3.39
C GLY A 116 -13.76 15.47 -2.44
N PRO A 117 -14.44 16.50 -2.97
CA PRO A 117 -14.02 17.45 -4.00
C PRO A 117 -13.55 18.78 -3.39
N THR A 118 -12.83 19.56 -4.20
CA THR A 118 -12.49 20.98 -4.03
C THR A 118 -13.55 21.82 -3.32
N ASN A 119 -13.18 22.67 -2.34
CA ASN A 119 -13.48 24.12 -2.26
C ASN A 119 -13.26 24.70 -0.83
N GLY A 120 -12.39 25.70 -0.68
CA GLY A 120 -12.74 26.91 0.08
C GLY A 120 -12.41 27.10 1.58
N TYR A 121 -11.27 26.66 2.12
CA TYR A 121 -10.85 27.09 3.47
C TYR A 121 -9.36 27.49 3.57
N ILE A 122 -8.92 28.41 2.70
CA ILE A 122 -7.73 29.25 2.95
C ILE A 122 -8.07 30.73 2.71
N SER A 123 -9.00 31.24 3.49
CA SER A 123 -9.17 32.65 3.83
C SER A 123 -9.46 32.62 5.32
N THR A 124 -8.72 33.18 6.26
CA THR A 124 -7.90 34.40 6.42
C THR A 124 -7.41 34.35 7.90
N PRO A 125 -6.69 35.35 8.45
CA PRO A 125 -5.87 36.40 7.86
C PRO A 125 -4.35 36.21 8.09
#